data_AF-A0A1M5SQY1-F1
#
_entry.id   AF-A0A1M5SQY1-F1
#
_cell.length_a   1.000
_cell.length_b   1.000
_cell.length_c   1.000
_cell.angle_alpha   90.00
_cell.angle_beta   90.00
_cell.angle_gamma   90.00
#
_symmetry.space_group_name_H-M   'P 1'
#
loop_
_entity.id
_entity.type
_entity.pdbx_description
1 polymer ?
#
loop_
_entity_poly.entity_id
_entity_poly.type
_entity_poly.pdbx_seq_one_letter_code
_entity_poly.pdbx_strand_id
1 'polypeptide(L)'
;MKKIIFFILFLPLITFSVNIIIDNITIEATEINFSSIKHILETYSSFLKDEELKYGNIGTFKYIEWKENLLAFSKEVIVLNNEVKSNVTFEDIFDFLEIKYFKQDDNYYLPTMIINNLKDFGNYLQIDFLGKNSISPLIENNKLYIITTNYVVFDRLYSPNEVILSKEVDNTKNIEVNELPNKIIIQLLKTYKIGNIKYFTFDEKVTQDSTNTFIVIFKNSNMNLIFVQNYSPDFNGNDWERFSISNDIAQKVANKLNLKIYYIPFIQLPLDSPGLVIFSPPETWNEIKKILEGEVK
;
A
#
# COMPACT_ATOMS: atom_id res chain seq x y z
N MET A 1 26.24 74.91 12.06
CA MET A 1 26.45 73.71 11.22
C MET A 1 25.38 72.68 11.56
N LYS A 2 24.36 72.52 10.70
CA LYS A 2 23.32 71.48 10.89
C LYS A 2 23.82 70.19 10.24
N LYS A 3 24.04 69.15 11.05
CA LYS A 3 24.32 67.80 10.55
C LYS A 3 23.01 67.21 10.02
N ILE A 4 22.93 67.02 8.71
CA ILE A 4 21.88 66.22 8.09
C ILE A 4 22.27 64.76 8.32
N ILE A 5 21.47 64.06 9.15
CA ILE A 5 21.58 62.61 9.32
C ILE A 5 20.77 62.00 8.18
N PHE A 6 21.45 61.32 7.27
CA PHE A 6 20.83 60.54 6.20
C PHE A 6 20.30 59.25 6.82
N PHE A 7 18.98 59.13 6.98
CA PHE A 7 18.33 57.85 7.28
C PHE A 7 18.29 57.05 5.97
N ILE A 8 19.12 56.01 5.88
CA ILE A 8 18.97 54.98 4.85
C ILE A 8 17.74 54.17 5.25
N LEU A 9 16.60 54.44 4.60
CA LEU A 9 15.45 53.54 4.63
C LEU A 9 15.88 52.22 3.96
N PHE A 10 16.15 51.20 4.76
CA PHE A 10 16.08 49.83 4.29
C PHE A 10 14.60 49.52 4.05
N LEU A 11 14.14 49.64 2.79
CA LEU A 11 12.95 48.90 2.39
C LEU A 11 13.29 47.41 2.55
N PRO A 12 12.52 46.62 3.33
CA PRO A 12 12.61 45.18 3.20
C PRO A 12 12.24 44.86 1.75
N LEU A 13 13.21 44.37 0.97
CA LEU A 13 12.88 43.65 -0.26
C LEU A 13 12.07 42.44 0.20
N ILE A 14 10.74 42.52 0.09
CA ILE A 14 9.88 41.36 0.24
C ILE A 14 10.16 40.49 -0.99
N THR A 15 11.15 39.61 -0.87
CA THR A 15 11.35 38.51 -1.81
C THR A 15 10.18 37.55 -1.61
N PHE A 16 9.20 37.60 -2.49
CA PHE A 16 8.13 36.61 -2.52
C PHE A 16 8.77 35.27 -2.94
N SER A 17 8.97 34.39 -1.97
CA SER A 17 9.41 33.01 -2.20
C SER A 17 8.22 32.11 -1.96
N VAL A 18 8.00 31.17 -2.87
CA VAL A 18 7.05 30.08 -2.62
C VAL A 18 7.80 28.83 -2.18
N ASN A 19 7.13 28.01 -1.38
CA ASN A 19 7.69 26.74 -0.91
C ASN A 19 6.95 25.60 -1.61
N ILE A 20 7.69 24.72 -2.26
CA ILE A 20 7.16 23.45 -2.76
C ILE A 20 7.53 22.37 -1.74
N ILE A 21 6.52 21.72 -1.17
CA ILE A 21 6.65 20.77 -0.06
C ILE A 21 6.26 19.37 -0.53
N ILE A 22 7.16 18.41 -0.36
CA ILE A 22 6.97 16.98 -0.66
C ILE A 22 7.38 16.19 0.58
N ASP A 23 6.43 15.64 1.34
CA ASP A 23 6.68 14.99 2.63
C ASP A 23 7.46 15.92 3.59
N ASN A 24 8.74 15.63 3.84
CA ASN A 24 9.65 16.41 4.67
C ASN A 24 10.66 17.25 3.87
N ILE A 25 10.54 17.28 2.54
CA ILE A 25 11.39 18.05 1.64
C ILE A 25 10.70 19.38 1.34
N THR A 26 11.43 20.49 1.53
CA THR A 26 10.98 21.83 1.16
C THR A 26 11.93 22.42 0.12
N ILE A 27 11.39 22.86 -1.00
CA ILE A 27 12.12 23.58 -2.05
C ILE A 27 11.63 25.02 -2.05
N GLU A 28 12.52 25.96 -1.75
CA GLU A 28 12.26 27.39 -1.86
C GLU A 28 12.47 27.83 -3.31
N ALA A 29 11.43 28.42 -3.92
CA ALA A 29 11.47 28.90 -5.29
C ALA A 29 11.10 30.38 -5.35
N THR A 30 12.08 31.19 -5.76
CA THR A 30 11.95 32.66 -5.88
C THR A 30 11.58 33.11 -7.29
N GLU A 31 11.79 32.28 -8.29
CA GLU A 31 11.52 32.58 -9.69
C GLU A 31 11.15 31.32 -10.50
N ILE A 32 10.28 31.51 -11.49
CA ILE A 32 9.89 30.47 -12.46
C ILE A 32 10.84 30.55 -13.65
N ASN A 33 11.87 29.69 -13.63
CA ASN A 33 12.79 29.52 -14.73
C ASN A 33 13.16 28.04 -14.91
N PHE A 34 13.93 27.75 -15.97
CA PHE A 34 14.35 26.39 -16.29
C PHE A 34 15.01 25.66 -15.11
N SER A 35 15.93 26.32 -14.39
CA SER A 35 16.67 25.67 -13.30
C SER A 35 15.77 25.35 -12.12
N SER A 36 14.90 26.28 -11.72
CA SER A 36 13.94 26.09 -10.62
C SER A 36 12.95 24.98 -10.93
N ILE A 37 12.31 25.03 -12.11
CA ILE A 37 11.31 24.02 -12.51
C ILE A 37 11.97 22.65 -12.69
N LYS A 38 13.14 22.60 -13.32
CA LYS A 38 13.91 21.35 -13.44
C LYS A 38 14.19 20.75 -12.06
N HIS A 39 14.66 21.54 -11.10
CA HIS A 39 14.98 21.04 -9.77
C HIS A 39 13.74 20.52 -9.03
N ILE A 40 12.61 21.24 -9.11
CA ILE A 40 11.33 20.80 -8.53
C ILE A 40 10.91 19.47 -9.13
N LEU A 41 10.91 19.35 -10.45
CA LEU A 41 10.47 18.15 -11.15
C LEU A 41 11.43 16.97 -10.94
N GLU A 42 12.75 17.18 -10.96
CA GLU A 42 13.73 16.12 -10.63
C GLU A 42 13.52 15.58 -9.22
N THR A 43 13.33 16.48 -8.26
CA THR A 43 13.08 16.11 -6.86
C THR A 43 11.78 15.32 -6.74
N TYR A 44 10.73 15.79 -7.39
CA TYR A 44 9.42 15.15 -7.33
C TYR A 44 9.39 13.80 -8.05
N SER A 45 9.97 13.69 -9.24
CA SER A 45 10.11 12.43 -10.00
C SER A 45 10.90 11.41 -9.19
N SER A 46 12.03 11.84 -8.62
CA SER A 46 12.86 10.98 -7.77
C SER A 46 12.11 10.52 -6.52
N PHE A 47 11.28 11.38 -5.92
CA PHE A 47 10.46 11.01 -4.77
C PHE A 47 9.40 9.96 -5.14
N LEU A 48 8.73 10.16 -6.28
CA LEU A 48 7.73 9.23 -6.81
C LEU A 48 8.34 7.91 -7.30
N LYS A 49 9.68 7.86 -7.48
CA LYS A 49 10.41 6.79 -8.18
C LYS A 49 9.89 6.61 -9.61
N ASP A 50 9.65 7.74 -10.26
CA ASP A 50 9.24 7.84 -11.66
C ASP A 50 10.44 8.30 -12.50
N GLU A 51 10.61 7.76 -13.71
CA GLU A 51 11.80 7.94 -14.55
C GLU A 51 11.61 8.94 -15.70
N GLU A 52 10.45 9.59 -15.81
CA GLU A 52 10.03 10.25 -17.06
C GLU A 52 10.53 11.68 -17.31
N LEU A 53 11.41 12.27 -16.49
CA LEU A 53 11.89 13.61 -16.76
C LEU A 53 12.95 13.63 -17.87
N LYS A 54 12.64 14.27 -19.01
CA LYS A 54 13.62 14.60 -20.05
C LYS A 54 13.82 16.09 -20.15
N TYR A 55 15.02 16.51 -20.52
CA TYR A 55 15.31 17.92 -20.74
C TYR A 55 16.46 18.08 -21.73
N GLY A 56 16.52 19.24 -22.37
CA GLY A 56 17.55 19.53 -23.37
C GLY A 56 17.47 20.96 -23.88
N ASN A 57 18.07 21.17 -25.05
CA ASN A 57 18.06 22.47 -25.72
C ASN A 57 17.66 22.33 -27.20
N ILE A 58 16.85 23.27 -27.69
CA ILE A 58 16.55 23.43 -29.13
C ILE A 58 16.91 24.86 -29.51
N GLY A 59 18.02 25.03 -30.23
CA GLY A 59 18.59 26.36 -30.49
C GLY A 59 18.97 27.07 -29.19
N THR A 60 18.33 28.20 -28.91
CA THR A 60 18.51 28.98 -27.67
C THR A 60 17.50 28.66 -26.56
N PHE A 61 16.50 27.82 -26.85
CA PHE A 61 15.47 27.43 -25.89
C PHE A 61 15.94 26.23 -25.08
N LYS A 62 15.78 26.32 -23.76
CA LYS A 62 15.91 25.15 -22.87
C LYS A 62 14.53 24.53 -22.71
N TYR A 63 14.42 23.21 -22.74
CA TYR A 63 13.13 22.56 -22.56
C TYR A 63 13.16 21.48 -21.48
N ILE A 64 12.01 21.27 -20.87
CA ILE A 64 11.70 20.18 -19.97
C ILE A 64 10.49 19.46 -20.57
N GLU A 65 10.58 18.15 -20.68
CA GLU A 65 9.49 17.25 -21.02
C GLU A 65 9.16 16.44 -19.76
N TRP A 66 7.91 16.51 -19.35
CA TRP A 66 7.35 15.76 -18.24
C TRP A 66 6.11 15.05 -18.74
N LYS A 67 6.15 13.71 -18.75
CA LYS A 67 5.16 12.90 -19.47
C LYS A 67 5.09 13.35 -20.94
N GLU A 68 3.90 13.66 -21.44
CA GLU A 68 3.66 14.13 -22.81
C GLU A 68 3.67 15.68 -22.95
N ASN A 69 3.98 16.41 -21.87
CA ASN A 69 3.93 17.87 -21.84
C ASN A 69 5.34 18.50 -21.95
N LEU A 70 5.46 19.50 -22.83
CA LEU A 70 6.70 20.22 -23.11
C LEU A 70 6.65 21.66 -22.60
N LEU A 71 7.57 22.01 -21.70
CA LEU A 71 7.84 23.39 -21.30
C LEU A 71 9.14 23.85 -21.95
N ALA A 72 9.10 24.99 -22.64
CA ALA A 72 10.30 25.63 -23.15
C ALA A 72 10.50 27.00 -22.51
N PHE A 73 11.76 27.31 -22.21
CA PHE A 73 12.20 28.51 -21.53
C PHE A 73 13.15 29.27 -22.45
N SER A 74 12.88 30.57 -22.61
CA SER A 74 13.81 31.57 -23.10
C SER A 74 13.98 32.67 -22.04
N LYS A 75 14.91 33.61 -22.25
CA LYS A 75 15.23 34.65 -21.24
C LYS A 75 14.03 35.42 -20.69
N GLU A 76 12.96 35.58 -21.46
CA GLU A 76 11.81 36.42 -21.12
C GLU A 76 10.46 35.70 -21.28
N VAL A 77 10.45 34.49 -21.82
CA VAL A 77 9.22 33.80 -22.23
C VAL A 77 9.26 32.33 -21.84
N ILE A 78 8.13 31.86 -21.31
CA ILE A 78 7.82 30.45 -21.12
C ILE A 78 6.79 30.04 -22.18
N VAL A 79 7.03 28.91 -22.82
CA VAL A 79 6.15 28.30 -23.83
C VAL A 79 5.66 26.97 -23.30
N LEU A 80 4.34 26.77 -23.30
CA LEU A 80 3.67 25.54 -22.86
C LEU A 80 3.04 24.85 -24.08
N ASN A 81 3.58 23.71 -24.53
CA ASN A 81 3.11 22.92 -25.68
C ASN A 81 2.88 23.66 -27.02
N ASN A 82 3.30 24.93 -27.16
CA ASN A 82 3.23 25.87 -28.31
C ASN A 82 2.58 27.23 -27.98
N GLU A 83 2.03 27.41 -26.77
CA GLU A 83 1.48 28.69 -26.33
C GLU A 83 2.50 29.51 -25.55
N VAL A 84 2.76 30.73 -26.02
CA VAL A 84 3.55 31.73 -25.29
C VAL A 84 2.72 32.29 -24.14
N LYS A 85 3.23 32.21 -22.91
CA LYS A 85 2.59 32.79 -21.72
C LYS A 85 3.49 33.86 -21.11
N SER A 86 2.86 34.96 -20.69
CA SER A 86 3.47 36.04 -19.90
C SER A 86 2.91 36.02 -18.48
N ASN A 87 3.72 36.34 -17.46
CA ASN A 87 3.33 36.32 -16.04
C ASN A 87 2.83 34.96 -15.54
N VAL A 88 3.50 33.88 -15.95
CA VAL A 88 3.21 32.52 -15.51
C VAL A 88 3.37 32.40 -13.99
N THR A 89 2.47 31.66 -13.34
CA THR A 89 2.56 31.30 -11.91
C THR A 89 2.90 29.82 -11.73
N PHE A 90 3.18 29.38 -10.49
CA PHE A 90 3.43 27.96 -10.23
C PHE A 90 2.18 27.10 -10.41
N GLU A 91 1.01 27.66 -10.14
CA GLU A 91 -0.29 27.04 -10.47
C GLU A 91 -0.39 26.75 -11.96
N ASP A 92 -0.09 27.73 -12.83
CA ASP A 92 -0.14 27.54 -14.28
C ASP A 92 0.77 26.38 -14.73
N ILE A 93 1.96 26.25 -14.12
CA ILE A 93 2.92 25.18 -14.40
C ILE A 93 2.39 23.82 -13.92
N PHE A 94 1.90 23.73 -12.67
CA PHE A 94 1.41 22.47 -12.12
C PHE A 94 0.13 22.00 -12.80
N ASP A 95 -0.80 22.91 -13.10
CA ASP A 95 -2.02 22.61 -13.82
C ASP A 95 -1.71 22.13 -15.23
N PHE A 96 -0.79 22.79 -15.93
CA PHE A 96 -0.32 22.36 -17.25
C PHE A 96 0.35 20.97 -17.23
N LEU A 97 1.13 20.67 -16.20
CA LEU A 97 1.80 19.38 -16.02
C LEU A 97 0.91 18.28 -15.42
N GLU A 98 -0.34 18.62 -15.11
CA GLU A 98 -1.29 17.76 -14.40
C GLU A 98 -0.78 17.26 -13.04
N ILE A 99 0.09 18.04 -12.39
CA ILE A 99 0.57 17.77 -11.04
C ILE A 99 -0.48 18.31 -10.07
N LYS A 100 -1.13 17.42 -9.31
CA LYS A 100 -2.07 17.84 -8.27
C LYS A 100 -1.29 18.45 -7.10
N TYR A 101 -1.85 19.51 -6.51
CA TYR A 101 -1.27 20.18 -5.36
C TYR A 101 -2.37 20.74 -4.44
N PHE A 102 -2.03 20.96 -3.18
CA PHE A 102 -2.81 21.77 -2.26
C PHE A 102 -2.04 23.06 -1.98
N LYS A 103 -2.68 24.22 -2.16
CA LYS A 103 -2.07 25.52 -1.88
C LYS A 103 -2.57 26.07 -0.55
N GLN A 104 -1.64 26.47 0.32
CA GLN A 104 -1.93 27.21 1.53
C GLN A 104 -0.90 28.33 1.69
N ASP A 105 -1.38 29.57 1.60
CA ASP A 105 -0.53 30.77 1.57
C ASP A 105 0.53 30.65 0.45
N ASP A 106 1.82 30.76 0.80
CA ASP A 106 2.95 30.63 -0.12
C ASP A 106 3.46 29.18 -0.26
N ASN A 107 2.74 28.19 0.30
CA ASN A 107 3.14 26.78 0.26
C ASN A 107 2.29 25.98 -0.72
N TYR A 108 2.97 25.18 -1.55
CA TYR A 108 2.38 24.16 -2.40
C TYR A 108 2.75 22.78 -1.87
N TYR A 109 1.75 22.02 -1.44
CA TYR A 109 1.92 20.65 -0.97
C TYR A 109 1.67 19.70 -2.13
N LEU A 110 2.70 18.96 -2.52
CA LEU A 110 2.60 17.93 -3.55
C LEU A 110 2.32 16.56 -2.90
N PRO A 111 1.60 15.66 -3.60
CA PRO A 111 1.22 14.38 -3.05
C PRO A 111 2.42 13.45 -2.94
N THR A 112 2.49 12.75 -1.81
CA THR A 112 3.55 11.79 -1.49
C THR A 112 3.24 10.40 -2.03
N MET A 113 1.99 10.15 -2.41
CA MET A 113 1.52 8.89 -2.97
C MET A 113 0.57 9.17 -4.13
N ILE A 114 0.75 8.45 -5.24
CA ILE A 114 -0.20 8.43 -6.36
C ILE A 114 -0.68 6.99 -6.51
N ILE A 115 -1.96 6.75 -6.26
CA ILE A 115 -2.61 5.45 -6.44
C ILE A 115 -3.00 5.34 -7.91
N ASN A 116 -2.37 4.40 -8.62
CA ASN A 116 -2.65 4.15 -10.03
C ASN A 116 -3.84 3.21 -10.21
N ASN A 117 -4.00 2.26 -9.28
CA ASN A 117 -5.03 1.25 -9.35
C ASN A 117 -5.36 0.71 -7.95
N LEU A 118 -6.65 0.55 -7.67
CA LEU A 118 -7.18 -0.06 -6.45
C LEU A 118 -8.15 -1.16 -6.86
N LYS A 119 -7.89 -2.39 -6.41
CA LYS A 119 -8.75 -3.55 -6.66
C LYS A 119 -9.22 -4.18 -5.36
N ASP A 120 -10.52 -4.44 -5.29
CA ASP A 120 -11.15 -5.17 -4.19
C ASP A 120 -11.47 -6.60 -4.60
N PHE A 121 -10.97 -7.57 -3.83
CA PHE A 121 -11.19 -9.00 -4.01
C PHE A 121 -12.02 -9.61 -2.87
N GLY A 122 -12.77 -8.77 -2.14
CA GLY A 122 -13.58 -9.17 -0.99
C GLY A 122 -12.76 -9.25 0.30
N ASN A 123 -11.86 -10.22 0.40
CA ASN A 123 -11.05 -10.47 1.61
C ASN A 123 -9.68 -9.76 1.60
N TYR A 124 -9.29 -9.14 0.50
CA TYR A 124 -8.11 -8.27 0.47
C TYR A 124 -8.31 -7.14 -0.54
N LEU A 125 -7.55 -6.06 -0.34
CA LEU A 125 -7.39 -4.97 -1.29
C LEU A 125 -5.97 -5.00 -1.84
N GLN A 126 -5.83 -4.73 -3.14
CA GLN A 126 -4.54 -4.46 -3.77
C GLN A 126 -4.52 -3.02 -4.26
N ILE A 127 -3.46 -2.28 -3.90
CA ILE A 127 -3.25 -0.88 -4.28
C ILE A 127 -1.90 -0.80 -4.98
N ASP A 128 -1.90 -0.47 -6.27
CA ASP A 128 -0.68 -0.19 -7.03
C ASP A 128 -0.42 1.33 -6.97
N PHE A 129 0.80 1.76 -6.61
CA PHE A 129 1.08 3.17 -6.32
C PHE A 129 2.51 3.61 -6.68
N LEU A 130 2.71 4.92 -6.81
CA LEU A 130 4.01 5.60 -6.90
C LEU A 130 4.29 6.40 -5.62
N GLY A 131 5.58 6.59 -5.31
CA GLY A 131 6.04 7.34 -4.14
C GLY A 131 6.15 6.52 -2.86
N LYS A 132 5.67 7.10 -1.76
CA LYS A 132 5.77 6.54 -0.40
C LYS A 132 4.40 6.11 0.09
N ASN A 133 4.31 4.94 0.75
CA ASN A 133 3.07 4.53 1.39
C ASN A 133 2.61 5.62 2.37
N SER A 134 1.46 6.22 2.06
CA SER A 134 0.88 7.35 2.79
C SER A 134 -0.58 7.08 3.14
N ILE A 135 -0.93 5.80 3.35
CA ILE A 135 -2.24 5.34 3.75
C ILE A 135 -2.16 4.44 4.99
N SER A 136 -3.24 4.44 5.78
CA SER A 136 -3.43 3.63 6.97
C SER A 136 -4.82 2.99 6.94
N PRO A 137 -4.91 1.65 6.92
CA PRO A 137 -6.19 0.98 7.04
C PRO A 137 -6.66 0.91 8.50
N LEU A 138 -7.95 1.14 8.71
CA LEU A 138 -8.61 1.04 10.02
C LEU A 138 -9.94 0.29 9.88
N ILE A 139 -10.24 -0.62 10.81
CA ILE A 139 -11.58 -1.19 10.94
C ILE A 139 -12.28 -0.54 12.13
N GLU A 140 -13.41 0.10 11.87
CA GLU A 140 -14.26 0.70 12.89
C GLU A 140 -15.73 0.58 12.46
N ASN A 141 -16.64 0.27 13.39
CA ASN A 141 -18.08 0.24 13.12
C ASN A 141 -18.50 -0.63 11.90
N ASN A 142 -17.92 -1.83 11.77
CA ASN A 142 -18.12 -2.78 10.67
C ASN A 142 -17.69 -2.23 9.30
N LYS A 143 -16.75 -1.28 9.27
CA LYS A 143 -16.21 -0.72 8.03
C LYS A 143 -14.70 -0.70 8.05
N LEU A 144 -14.10 -1.11 6.93
CA LEU A 144 -12.72 -0.83 6.63
C LEU A 144 -12.66 0.57 6.02
N TYR A 145 -11.82 1.43 6.59
CA TYR A 145 -11.46 2.74 6.07
C TYR A 145 -10.01 2.70 5.60
N ILE A 146 -9.75 3.25 4.42
CA ILE A 146 -8.39 3.58 3.97
C ILE A 146 -8.20 5.07 4.17
N ILE A 147 -7.41 5.43 5.19
CA ILE A 147 -7.23 6.80 5.65
C ILE A 147 -5.86 7.30 5.18
N THR A 148 -5.78 8.51 4.66
CA THR A 148 -4.52 9.13 4.27
C THR A 148 -3.71 9.57 5.50
N THR A 149 -2.40 9.34 5.47
CA THR A 149 -1.46 9.88 6.49
C THR A 149 -0.70 11.11 5.99
N ASN A 150 -0.72 11.35 4.67
CA ASN A 150 -0.17 12.55 4.02
C ASN A 150 -1.03 12.87 2.76
N TYR A 151 -0.61 13.79 1.89
CA TYR A 151 -1.33 14.09 0.65
C TYR A 151 -1.25 12.92 -0.34
N VAL A 152 -2.40 12.42 -0.78
CA VAL A 152 -2.51 11.25 -1.69
C VAL A 152 -3.39 11.59 -2.89
N VAL A 153 -3.00 11.16 -4.09
CA VAL A 153 -3.85 11.25 -5.29
C VAL A 153 -4.42 9.90 -5.64
N PHE A 154 -5.72 9.85 -5.95
CA PHE A 154 -6.37 8.70 -6.58
C PHE A 154 -7.31 9.17 -7.71
N ASP A 155 -8.55 9.53 -7.38
CA ASP A 155 -9.50 10.23 -8.27
C ASP A 155 -9.43 11.75 -8.10
N ARG A 156 -9.09 12.20 -6.89
CA ARG A 156 -8.78 13.57 -6.51
C ARG A 156 -7.56 13.60 -5.59
N LEU A 157 -7.17 14.82 -5.20
CA LEU A 157 -6.22 15.01 -4.09
C LEU A 157 -6.98 14.84 -2.75
N TYR A 158 -6.42 13.99 -1.90
CA TYR A 158 -6.84 13.78 -0.53
C TYR A 158 -5.82 14.40 0.43
N SER A 159 -6.30 15.23 1.33
CA SER A 159 -5.53 15.79 2.44
C SER A 159 -5.29 14.73 3.51
N PRO A 160 -4.33 14.94 4.44
CA PRO A 160 -4.12 14.04 5.57
C PRO A 160 -5.39 13.83 6.42
N ASN A 161 -5.60 12.59 6.86
CA ASN A 161 -6.77 12.11 7.62
C ASN A 161 -8.09 12.04 6.84
N GLU A 162 -8.06 12.20 5.51
CA GLU A 162 -9.23 11.92 4.68
C GLU A 162 -9.37 10.43 4.37
N VAL A 163 -10.61 9.99 4.17
CA VAL A 163 -10.93 8.62 3.79
C VAL A 163 -10.96 8.50 2.26
N ILE A 164 -10.09 7.67 1.70
CA ILE A 164 -10.08 7.32 0.26
C ILE A 164 -11.22 6.37 -0.07
N LEU A 165 -11.36 5.32 0.74
CA LEU A 165 -12.31 4.24 0.54
C LEU A 165 -12.91 3.83 1.88
N SER A 166 -14.21 3.54 1.87
CA SER A 166 -14.86 2.79 2.95
C SER A 166 -15.61 1.60 2.39
N LYS A 167 -15.53 0.44 3.06
CA LYS A 167 -16.30 -0.75 2.69
C LYS A 167 -16.78 -1.50 3.92
N GLU A 168 -17.95 -2.13 3.80
CA GLU A 168 -18.49 -2.99 4.86
C GLU A 168 -17.59 -4.22 5.06
N VAL A 169 -17.21 -4.47 6.31
CA VAL A 169 -16.42 -5.63 6.74
C VAL A 169 -16.89 -6.10 8.11
N ASP A 170 -16.69 -7.38 8.39
CA ASP A 170 -16.95 -7.93 9.72
C ASP A 170 -15.91 -7.40 10.72
N ASN A 171 -16.35 -6.78 11.84
CA ASN A 171 -15.49 -6.27 12.91
C ASN A 171 -14.60 -7.35 13.58
N THR A 172 -14.87 -8.63 13.35
CA THR A 172 -14.01 -9.73 13.83
C THR A 172 -12.76 -9.94 12.97
N LYS A 173 -12.62 -9.20 11.87
CA LYS A 173 -11.44 -9.26 11.00
C LYS A 173 -10.32 -8.36 11.54
N ASN A 174 -9.11 -8.90 11.55
CA ASN A 174 -7.87 -8.17 11.73
C ASN A 174 -7.36 -7.69 10.37
N ILE A 175 -6.57 -6.62 10.39
CA ILE A 175 -5.91 -6.09 9.20
C ILE A 175 -4.45 -6.52 9.23
N GLU A 176 -3.98 -7.06 8.12
CA GLU A 176 -2.56 -7.24 7.84
C GLU A 176 -2.18 -6.40 6.61
N VAL A 177 -1.11 -5.62 6.70
CA VAL A 177 -0.61 -4.78 5.62
C VAL A 177 0.73 -5.31 5.16
N ASN A 178 0.78 -5.73 3.90
CA ASN A 178 2.00 -6.17 3.24
C ASN A 178 2.42 -5.13 2.20
N GLU A 179 3.56 -4.47 2.46
CA GLU A 179 4.15 -3.49 1.55
C GLU A 179 5.17 -4.15 0.62
N LEU A 180 4.95 -3.99 -0.68
CA LEU A 180 5.83 -4.41 -1.76
C LEU A 180 6.27 -3.18 -2.57
N PRO A 181 7.34 -3.27 -3.39
CA PRO A 181 7.69 -2.18 -4.30
C PRO A 181 6.50 -1.79 -5.18
N ASN A 182 6.08 -0.52 -5.08
CA ASN A 182 4.96 0.08 -5.83
C ASN A 182 3.61 -0.62 -5.65
N LYS A 183 3.43 -1.41 -4.58
CA LYS A 183 2.20 -2.16 -4.31
C LYS A 183 1.96 -2.36 -2.81
N ILE A 184 0.72 -2.19 -2.37
CA ILE A 184 0.26 -2.52 -1.01
C ILE A 184 -0.83 -3.58 -1.10
N ILE A 185 -0.73 -4.60 -0.26
CA ILE A 185 -1.78 -5.61 -0.08
C ILE A 185 -2.33 -5.48 1.34
N ILE A 186 -3.61 -5.14 1.45
CA ILE A 186 -4.32 -5.03 2.73
C ILE A 186 -5.22 -6.25 2.85
N GLN A 187 -4.88 -7.18 3.74
CA GLN A 187 -5.61 -8.42 3.96
C GLN A 187 -6.54 -8.29 5.16
N LEU A 188 -7.76 -8.79 4.99
CA LEU A 188 -8.77 -8.85 6.04
C LEU A 188 -8.85 -10.28 6.55
N LEU A 189 -8.12 -10.54 7.63
CA LEU A 189 -8.03 -11.85 8.24
C LEU A 189 -9.13 -12.02 9.27
N LYS A 190 -10.05 -12.95 9.07
CA LYS A 190 -11.01 -13.25 10.13
C LYS A 190 -10.32 -14.01 11.25
N THR A 191 -10.48 -13.53 12.47
CA THR A 191 -10.10 -14.32 13.64
C THR A 191 -11.11 -15.46 13.77
N TYR A 192 -10.79 -16.61 13.18
CA TYR A 192 -11.67 -17.77 13.27
C TYR A 192 -11.57 -18.33 14.69
N LYS A 193 -12.63 -18.14 15.48
CA LYS A 193 -12.76 -18.80 16.78
C LYS A 193 -13.06 -20.28 16.54
N ILE A 194 -12.01 -21.07 16.48
CA ILE A 194 -12.12 -22.52 16.47
C ILE A 194 -12.74 -22.93 17.81
N GLY A 195 -14.02 -23.31 17.79
CA GLY A 195 -14.75 -23.71 18.99
C GLY A 195 -14.39 -25.13 19.45
N ASN A 196 -13.90 -25.96 18.52
CA ASN A 196 -13.46 -27.32 18.80
C ASN A 196 -12.50 -27.83 17.72
N ILE A 197 -11.64 -28.77 18.09
CA ILE A 197 -10.79 -29.54 17.17
C ILE A 197 -11.35 -30.95 17.08
N LYS A 198 -11.56 -31.45 15.86
CA LYS A 198 -11.91 -32.85 15.63
C LYS A 198 -10.74 -33.60 15.03
N TYR A 199 -10.44 -34.73 15.65
CA TYR A 199 -9.37 -35.61 15.23
C TYR A 199 -9.97 -36.82 14.53
N PHE A 200 -9.44 -37.13 13.36
CA PHE A 200 -9.76 -38.31 12.59
C PHE A 200 -8.48 -39.04 12.23
N THR A 201 -8.60 -40.31 11.93
CA THR A 201 -7.62 -41.11 11.22
C THR A 201 -7.98 -41.12 9.74
N PHE A 202 -6.99 -41.35 8.89
CA PHE A 202 -7.17 -41.32 7.44
C PHE A 202 -8.23 -42.30 6.91
N ASP A 203 -8.56 -43.34 7.67
CA ASP A 203 -9.53 -44.36 7.28
C ASP A 203 -10.96 -44.02 7.76
N GLU A 204 -11.13 -42.94 8.52
CA GLU A 204 -12.42 -42.45 9.00
C GLU A 204 -13.08 -41.50 7.99
N LYS A 205 -14.40 -41.60 7.87
CA LYS A 205 -15.18 -40.65 7.09
C LYS A 205 -15.29 -39.35 7.88
N VAL A 206 -14.76 -38.26 7.32
CA VAL A 206 -14.88 -36.93 7.89
C VAL A 206 -16.27 -36.38 7.55
N THR A 207 -17.12 -36.19 8.56
CA THR A 207 -18.42 -35.51 8.41
C THR A 207 -18.32 -34.08 8.92
N GLN A 208 -18.98 -33.18 8.19
CA GLN A 208 -19.04 -31.77 8.53
C GLN A 208 -20.07 -31.58 9.65
N ASP A 209 -19.59 -31.43 10.89
CA ASP A 209 -20.50 -31.43 12.05
C ASP A 209 -20.81 -30.03 12.60
N SER A 210 -20.06 -28.98 12.22
CA SER A 210 -20.40 -27.57 12.55
C SER A 210 -19.49 -26.54 11.86
N THR A 211 -19.96 -25.27 11.81
CA THR A 211 -19.29 -24.12 11.18
C THR A 211 -18.12 -23.49 11.96
N ASN A 212 -17.59 -24.14 13.00
CA ASN A 212 -16.45 -23.63 13.80
C ASN A 212 -15.48 -24.76 14.24
N THR A 213 -15.38 -25.84 13.47
CA THR A 213 -14.50 -26.97 13.78
C THR A 213 -13.22 -26.91 12.96
N PHE A 214 -12.06 -27.08 13.61
CA PHE A 214 -10.80 -27.35 12.93
C PHE A 214 -10.59 -28.86 12.82
N ILE A 215 -10.34 -29.34 11.60
CA ILE A 215 -10.26 -30.78 11.32
C ILE A 215 -8.80 -31.20 11.22
N VAL A 216 -8.42 -32.26 11.92
CA VAL A 216 -7.07 -32.81 11.90
C VAL A 216 -7.17 -34.30 11.57
N ILE A 217 -6.58 -34.70 10.45
CA ILE A 217 -6.56 -36.09 10.00
C ILE A 217 -5.16 -36.65 10.19
N PHE A 218 -5.02 -37.71 10.97
CA PHE A 218 -3.76 -38.42 11.15
C PHE A 218 -3.63 -39.59 10.17
N LYS A 219 -2.47 -39.71 9.52
CA LYS A 219 -2.05 -40.93 8.83
C LYS A 219 -0.82 -41.50 9.54
N ASN A 220 -0.91 -42.77 9.94
CA ASN A 220 0.26 -43.49 10.43
C ASN A 220 1.32 -43.54 9.32
N SER A 221 2.46 -42.88 9.55
CA SER A 221 3.56 -42.79 8.60
C SER A 221 4.83 -42.32 9.31
N ASN A 222 5.98 -42.78 8.84
CA ASN A 222 7.28 -42.22 9.26
C ASN A 222 7.65 -40.93 8.51
N MET A 223 6.79 -40.48 7.60
CA MET A 223 6.97 -39.24 6.86
C MET A 223 6.52 -38.09 7.77
N ASN A 224 7.45 -37.37 8.39
CA ASN A 224 7.16 -36.23 9.28
C ASN A 224 6.70 -35.00 8.50
N LEU A 225 5.43 -34.98 8.09
CA LEU A 225 4.90 -33.95 7.21
C LEU A 225 3.45 -33.57 7.50
N ILE A 226 3.15 -32.32 7.17
CA ILE A 226 1.81 -31.71 7.26
C ILE A 226 1.39 -31.32 5.84
N PHE A 227 0.20 -31.75 5.44
CA PHE A 227 -0.47 -31.22 4.27
C PHE A 227 -1.46 -30.13 4.68
N VAL A 228 -1.30 -28.98 4.04
CA VAL A 228 -2.24 -27.87 4.06
C VAL A 228 -2.96 -27.91 2.72
N GLN A 229 -4.30 -27.83 2.74
CA GLN A 229 -5.07 -27.80 1.50
C GLN A 229 -4.64 -26.60 0.66
N ASN A 230 -4.20 -26.84 -0.58
CA ASN A 230 -3.72 -25.77 -1.45
C ASN A 230 -4.85 -24.78 -1.80
N TYR A 231 -4.49 -23.50 -1.88
CA TYR A 231 -5.23 -22.49 -2.61
C TYR A 231 -5.25 -22.84 -4.12
N SER A 232 -6.44 -23.08 -4.68
CA SER A 232 -6.58 -23.02 -6.13
C SER A 232 -6.98 -21.59 -6.53
N PRO A 233 -6.25 -20.95 -7.46
CA PRO A 233 -6.56 -19.60 -7.93
C PRO A 233 -7.92 -19.46 -8.61
N ASP A 234 -8.58 -20.58 -8.94
CA ASP A 234 -9.92 -20.62 -9.55
C ASP A 234 -11.06 -20.45 -8.53
N PHE A 235 -10.77 -20.42 -7.23
CA PHE A 235 -11.79 -20.26 -6.19
C PHE A 235 -11.92 -18.78 -5.80
N ASN A 236 -13.17 -18.31 -5.71
CA ASN A 236 -13.63 -16.92 -5.53
C ASN A 236 -13.17 -16.20 -4.22
N GLY A 237 -11.97 -16.42 -3.71
CA GLY A 237 -11.43 -15.77 -2.51
C GLY A 237 -12.08 -16.20 -1.18
N ASN A 238 -13.18 -16.95 -1.23
CA ASN A 238 -13.89 -17.49 -0.06
C ASN A 238 -13.08 -18.55 0.70
N ASP A 239 -12.19 -19.27 0.02
CA ASP A 239 -11.32 -20.29 0.64
C ASP A 239 -10.07 -19.71 1.33
N TRP A 240 -9.78 -18.42 1.12
CA TRP A 240 -8.60 -17.76 1.68
C TRP A 240 -8.59 -17.78 3.21
N GLU A 241 -9.76 -17.55 3.82
CA GLU A 241 -9.92 -17.59 5.28
C GLU A 241 -9.51 -18.96 5.82
N ARG A 242 -10.04 -20.04 5.22
CA ARG A 242 -9.74 -21.42 5.61
C ARG A 242 -8.27 -21.77 5.41
N PHE A 243 -7.73 -21.43 4.25
CA PHE A 243 -6.31 -21.64 3.93
C PHE A 243 -5.41 -20.93 4.93
N SER A 244 -5.67 -19.66 5.22
CA SER A 244 -4.87 -18.85 6.14
C SER A 244 -4.84 -19.46 7.55
N ILE A 245 -5.98 -19.93 8.05
CA ILE A 245 -6.09 -20.59 9.36
C ILE A 245 -5.29 -21.90 9.37
N SER A 246 -5.52 -22.75 8.37
CA SER A 246 -4.79 -24.02 8.24
C SER A 246 -3.28 -23.78 8.16
N ASN A 247 -2.85 -22.80 7.36
CA ASN A 247 -1.44 -22.49 7.18
C ASN A 247 -0.78 -21.95 8.46
N ASP A 248 -1.43 -21.02 9.18
CA ASP A 248 -0.90 -20.50 10.45
C ASP A 248 -0.71 -21.62 11.48
N ILE A 249 -1.73 -22.45 11.68
CA ILE A 249 -1.66 -23.58 12.61
C ILE A 249 -0.60 -24.60 12.16
N ALA A 250 -0.53 -24.90 10.87
CA ALA A 250 0.47 -25.82 10.32
C ALA A 250 1.89 -25.31 10.59
N GLN A 251 2.16 -24.02 10.38
CA GLN A 251 3.47 -23.42 10.65
C GLN A 251 3.85 -23.55 12.12
N LYS A 252 2.94 -23.29 13.06
CA LYS A 252 3.22 -23.44 14.49
C LYS A 252 3.51 -24.89 14.88
N VAL A 253 2.72 -25.83 14.40
CA VAL A 253 2.93 -27.28 14.66
C VAL A 253 4.24 -27.76 14.01
N ALA A 254 4.48 -27.38 12.76
CA ALA A 254 5.69 -27.74 12.02
C ALA A 254 6.96 -27.21 12.69
N ASN A 255 6.94 -25.97 13.17
CA ASN A 255 8.07 -25.37 13.87
C ASN A 255 8.38 -26.08 15.19
N LYS A 256 7.33 -26.49 15.95
CA LYS A 256 7.51 -27.19 17.24
C LYS A 256 8.00 -28.61 17.07
N LEU A 257 7.61 -29.31 16.00
CA LEU A 257 7.85 -30.74 15.81
C LEU A 257 8.79 -31.06 14.63
N ASN A 258 9.39 -30.03 14.02
CA ASN A 258 10.26 -30.13 12.85
C ASN A 258 9.63 -30.92 11.68
N LEU A 259 8.33 -30.68 11.43
CA LEU A 259 7.60 -31.30 10.33
C LEU A 259 7.74 -30.47 9.05
N LYS A 260 7.71 -31.11 7.88
CA LYS A 260 7.71 -30.41 6.58
C LYS A 260 6.29 -30.09 6.14
N ILE A 261 6.04 -28.87 5.70
CA ILE A 261 4.74 -28.44 5.18
C ILE A 261 4.69 -28.61 3.65
N TYR A 262 3.60 -29.18 3.16
CA TYR A 262 3.30 -29.29 1.73
C TYR A 262 1.89 -28.75 1.45
N TYR A 263 1.75 -28.03 0.34
CA TYR A 263 0.48 -27.46 -0.10
C TYR A 263 -0.10 -28.29 -1.25
N ILE A 264 -1.15 -29.07 -0.97
CA ILE A 264 -1.75 -29.99 -1.96
C ILE A 264 -3.28 -29.96 -1.83
N PRO A 265 -4.05 -29.96 -2.93
CA PRO A 265 -5.51 -30.15 -2.84
C PRO A 265 -5.82 -31.53 -2.28
N PHE A 266 -6.44 -31.60 -1.10
CA PHE A 266 -6.76 -32.84 -0.42
C PHE A 266 -8.27 -33.10 -0.45
N ILE A 267 -8.71 -34.21 -1.05
CA ILE A 267 -10.13 -34.54 -1.27
C ILE A 267 -10.87 -34.88 0.03
N GLN A 268 -10.13 -35.23 1.09
CA GLN A 268 -10.70 -35.77 2.33
C GLN A 268 -11.11 -34.69 3.35
N LEU A 269 -10.67 -33.44 3.16
CA LEU A 269 -11.10 -32.30 3.99
C LEU A 269 -12.39 -31.69 3.40
N PRO A 270 -13.45 -31.50 4.20
CA PRO A 270 -14.64 -30.76 3.77
C PRO A 270 -14.26 -29.37 3.26
N LEU A 271 -14.81 -28.98 2.11
CA LEU A 271 -14.48 -27.71 1.44
C LEU A 271 -14.71 -26.49 2.33
N ASP A 272 -15.68 -26.53 3.25
CA ASP A 272 -16.01 -25.37 4.10
C ASP A 272 -15.39 -25.41 5.50
N SER A 273 -14.42 -26.28 5.77
CA SER A 273 -13.78 -26.37 7.10
C SER A 273 -12.27 -26.20 7.02
N PRO A 274 -11.65 -25.37 7.88
CA PRO A 274 -10.19 -25.35 7.99
C PRO A 274 -9.70 -26.68 8.58
N GLY A 275 -8.54 -27.12 8.13
CA GLY A 275 -7.96 -28.36 8.61
C GLY A 275 -6.60 -28.72 8.03
N LEU A 276 -6.03 -29.80 8.55
CA LEU A 276 -4.70 -30.32 8.23
C LEU A 276 -4.72 -31.85 8.13
N VAL A 277 -3.84 -32.38 7.31
CA VAL A 277 -3.53 -33.82 7.31
C VAL A 277 -2.09 -33.99 7.76
N ILE A 278 -1.89 -34.76 8.83
CA ILE A 278 -0.58 -34.95 9.44
C ILE A 278 -0.18 -36.41 9.27
N PHE A 279 0.96 -36.61 8.60
CA PHE A 279 1.61 -37.90 8.49
C PHE A 279 2.63 -37.93 9.62
N SER A 280 2.44 -38.84 10.57
CA SER A 280 3.38 -39.03 11.66
C SER A 280 3.14 -40.37 12.37
N PRO A 281 4.14 -40.87 13.13
CA PRO A 281 3.98 -42.09 13.90
C PRO A 281 2.93 -41.93 15.03
N PRO A 282 2.13 -42.96 15.34
CA PRO A 282 1.05 -42.88 16.34
C PRO A 282 1.49 -42.38 17.71
N GLU A 283 2.72 -42.68 18.11
CA GLU A 283 3.33 -42.22 19.36
C GLU A 283 3.43 -40.68 19.46
N THR A 284 3.49 -39.97 18.33
CA THR A 284 3.58 -38.50 18.29
C THR A 284 2.22 -37.80 18.34
N TRP A 285 1.12 -38.52 18.08
CA TRP A 285 -0.20 -37.90 17.90
C TRP A 285 -0.70 -37.19 19.14
N ASN A 286 -0.41 -37.72 20.34
CA ASN A 286 -0.82 -37.09 21.59
C ASN A 286 -0.08 -35.77 21.86
N GLU A 287 1.18 -35.67 21.45
CA GLU A 287 1.95 -34.42 21.55
C GLU A 287 1.40 -33.37 20.57
N ILE A 288 1.15 -33.79 19.32
CA ILE A 288 0.53 -32.94 18.30
C ILE A 288 -0.83 -32.40 18.77
N LYS A 289 -1.67 -33.26 19.35
CA LYS A 289 -2.97 -32.86 19.93
C LYS A 289 -2.82 -31.78 21.00
N LYS A 290 -1.87 -31.94 21.93
CA LYS A 290 -1.61 -30.93 22.97
C LYS A 290 -1.16 -29.59 22.41
N ILE A 291 -0.32 -29.60 21.38
CA ILE A 291 0.12 -28.37 20.70
C ILE A 291 -1.09 -27.69 20.06
N LEU A 292 -1.86 -28.43 19.27
CA LEU A 292 -3.05 -27.92 18.59
C LEU A 292 -4.08 -27.34 19.56
N GLU A 293 -4.37 -28.04 20.66
CA GLU A 293 -5.27 -27.53 21.71
C GLU A 293 -4.76 -26.26 22.41
N GLY A 294 -3.45 -26.04 22.42
CA GLY A 294 -2.82 -24.83 22.93
C GLY A 294 -2.82 -23.65 21.96
N GLU A 295 -2.78 -23.92 20.65
CA GLU A 295 -2.81 -22.88 19.60
C GLU A 295 -4.23 -22.41 19.25
N VAL A 296 -5.24 -23.20 19.63
CA VAL A 296 -6.65 -22.98 19.28
C VAL A 296 -7.46 -22.29 20.40
N LYS A 297 -6.92 -22.25 21.63
CA LYS A 297 -7.51 -21.55 22.78
C LYS A 297 -7.08 -20.09 22.86
#